data_AF-A0A150G869-F1
#
_entry.id   AF-A0A150G869-F1
#
_cell.length_a   1.000
_cell.length_b   1.000
_cell.length_c   1.000
_cell.angle_alpha   90.00
_cell.angle_beta   90.00
_cell.angle_gamma   90.00
#
_symmetry.space_group_name_H-M   'P 1'
#
loop_
_entity.id
_entity.type
_entity.pdbx_description
1 polymer ?
#
loop_
_entity_poly.entity_id
_entity_poly.type
_entity_poly.pdbx_seq_one_letter_code
_entity_poly.pdbx_strand_id
1 'polypeptide(L)'
;MGADRVIGGLLAAAEACSENSQCAGFNSHGQLKDASGPPYLSVVSPPGFCFFEKAAGNCEYSIFSLFNECFLKSSPFKGSNGQNRLSNYFAQVCLKRSNTVTRSADPGCMVGVDIRGYDKAVVYATRSREECRLACDNDPGCQFSVRQLDGDCYLKSEPFSSTYGNNNHNSSEVDQLCLKRGTDRGCLSGIDWRGDTLYTFNTTSTEACRTECDGNTK
;
A
#
# COMPACT_ATOMS: atom_id res chain seq x y z
N MET A 1 9.48 3.14 -39.45
CA MET A 1 8.40 4.15 -39.32
C MET A 1 7.41 3.60 -38.30
N GLY A 2 7.61 3.90 -37.01
CA GLY A 2 6.64 3.59 -35.97
C GLY A 2 5.66 4.74 -35.89
N ALA A 3 4.36 4.46 -35.96
CA ALA A 3 3.34 5.49 -35.90
C ALA A 3 3.37 6.19 -34.54
N ASP A 4 3.61 7.51 -34.52
CA ASP A 4 3.28 8.38 -33.39
C ASP A 4 1.77 8.25 -33.15
N ARG A 5 1.40 7.40 -32.20
CA ARG A 5 0.00 7.20 -31.84
C ARG A 5 -0.40 8.36 -30.95
N VAL A 6 -0.94 9.42 -31.55
CA VAL A 6 -1.59 10.52 -30.83
C VAL A 6 -2.87 9.97 -30.21
N ILE A 7 -2.91 9.89 -28.88
CA ILE A 7 -4.07 9.42 -28.14
C ILE A 7 -4.86 10.66 -27.69
N GLY A 8 -6.16 10.68 -27.97
CA GLY A 8 -6.97 11.89 -27.84
C GLY A 8 -7.05 12.44 -26.41
N GLY A 9 -6.40 13.58 -26.16
CA GLY A 9 -6.47 14.29 -24.89
C GLY A 9 -5.62 13.69 -23.76
N LEU A 10 -5.37 14.50 -22.71
CA LEU A 10 -4.49 14.14 -21.59
C LEU A 10 -4.91 12.86 -20.86
N LEU A 11 -6.22 12.66 -20.64
CA LEU A 11 -6.74 11.51 -19.90
C LEU A 11 -6.48 10.20 -20.64
N ALA A 12 -6.81 10.15 -21.93
CA ALA A 12 -6.61 8.93 -22.72
C ALA A 12 -5.13 8.62 -22.94
N ALA A 13 -4.28 9.65 -23.04
CA ALA A 13 -2.83 9.46 -23.08
C ALA A 13 -2.28 8.92 -21.75
N ALA A 14 -2.81 9.38 -20.61
CA ALA A 14 -2.48 8.83 -19.30
C ALA A 14 -2.89 7.36 -19.19
N GLU A 15 -4.13 7.02 -19.52
CA GLU A 15 -4.64 5.64 -19.50
C GLU A 15 -3.78 4.72 -20.38
N ALA A 16 -3.51 5.13 -21.61
CA ALA A 16 -2.68 4.34 -22.53
C ALA A 16 -1.22 4.22 -22.07
N CYS A 17 -0.66 5.24 -21.43
CA CYS A 17 0.67 5.15 -20.84
C CYS A 17 0.68 4.21 -19.62
N SER A 18 -0.38 4.22 -18.80
CA SER A 18 -0.52 3.32 -17.66
C SER A 18 -0.59 1.86 -18.09
N GLU A 19 -1.37 1.55 -19.14
CA GLU A 19 -1.52 0.20 -19.70
C GLU A 19 -0.24 -0.32 -20.39
N ASN A 20 0.57 0.58 -20.96
CA ASN A 20 1.81 0.20 -21.63
C ASN A 20 2.97 0.12 -20.62
N SER A 21 3.48 -1.09 -20.39
CA SER A 21 4.65 -1.34 -19.52
C SER A 21 5.94 -0.70 -20.02
N GLN A 22 6.04 -0.39 -21.32
CA GLN A 22 7.19 0.31 -21.90
C GLN A 22 7.06 1.83 -21.82
N CYS A 23 5.87 2.38 -21.52
CA CYS A 23 5.68 3.83 -21.49
C CYS A 23 6.34 4.45 -20.25
N ALA A 24 7.16 5.47 -20.47
CA ALA A 24 7.76 6.33 -19.47
C ALA A 24 7.01 7.66 -19.26
N GLY A 25 6.09 8.04 -20.15
CA GLY A 25 5.33 9.28 -20.03
C GLY A 25 4.61 9.71 -21.31
N PHE A 26 4.01 10.89 -21.31
CA PHE A 26 3.38 11.51 -22.47
C PHE A 26 3.45 13.03 -22.41
N ASN A 27 3.24 13.73 -23.52
CA ASN A 27 3.18 15.19 -23.53
C ASN A 27 1.75 15.73 -23.59
N SER A 28 1.59 17.06 -23.55
CA SER A 28 0.28 17.71 -23.62
C SER A 28 -0.55 17.44 -24.87
N HIS A 29 0.04 16.80 -25.90
CA HIS A 29 -0.62 16.41 -27.15
C HIS A 29 -1.01 14.92 -27.16
N GLY A 30 -0.77 14.21 -26.07
CA GLY A 30 -1.09 12.78 -25.93
C GLY A 30 -0.14 11.86 -26.68
N GLN A 31 1.08 12.32 -26.97
CA GLN A 31 2.13 11.49 -27.56
C GLN A 31 2.85 10.74 -26.45
N LEU A 32 2.83 9.41 -26.53
CA LEU A 32 3.50 8.52 -25.56
C LEU A 32 5.01 8.50 -25.80
N LYS A 33 5.76 8.28 -24.71
CA LYS A 33 7.21 8.13 -24.70
C LYS A 33 7.56 6.82 -24.04
N ASP A 34 8.39 6.00 -24.67
CA ASP A 34 8.87 4.73 -24.09
C ASP A 34 10.13 4.92 -23.23
N ALA A 35 10.34 4.02 -22.27
CA ALA A 35 11.49 3.99 -21.35
C ALA A 35 12.80 3.52 -22.02
N SER A 36 12.69 2.71 -23.08
CA SER A 36 13.80 2.09 -23.80
C SER A 36 14.17 2.80 -25.11
N GLY A 37 13.41 3.83 -25.51
CA GLY A 37 13.68 4.60 -26.71
C GLY A 37 14.87 5.55 -26.53
N PRO A 38 15.69 5.80 -27.58
CA PRO A 38 16.63 6.91 -27.54
C PRO A 38 15.88 8.22 -27.20
N PRO A 39 16.53 9.24 -26.62
CA PRO A 39 15.91 10.54 -26.31
C PRO A 39 15.40 11.32 -27.55
N TYR A 40 15.36 10.67 -28.72
CA TYR A 40 14.97 11.17 -30.01
C TYR A 40 13.89 10.28 -30.62
N LEU A 41 12.65 10.41 -30.13
CA LEU A 41 11.51 10.46 -31.05
C LEU A 41 11.11 11.93 -31.15
N SER A 42 10.99 12.36 -32.39
CA SER A 42 11.14 13.71 -32.96
C SER A 42 10.05 14.72 -32.62
N VAL A 43 9.59 14.76 -31.37
CA VAL A 43 8.76 15.87 -30.92
C VAL A 43 9.49 16.52 -29.77
N VAL A 44 10.44 17.38 -30.14
CA VAL A 44 10.86 18.47 -29.27
C VAL A 44 9.58 19.22 -28.97
N SER A 45 8.95 18.94 -27.82
CA SER A 45 7.86 19.78 -27.36
C SER A 45 8.44 21.19 -27.27
N PRO A 46 7.89 22.15 -28.02
CA PRO A 46 8.40 23.51 -28.00
C PRO A 46 8.43 24.05 -26.55
N PRO A 47 9.23 25.07 -26.26
CA PRO A 47 9.12 25.78 -24.99
C PRO A 47 7.65 26.13 -24.67
N GLY A 48 7.20 25.81 -23.46
CA GLY A 48 5.81 26.05 -23.02
C GLY A 48 4.89 24.81 -22.99
N PHE A 49 5.41 23.61 -23.22
CA PHE A 49 4.64 22.37 -23.24
C PHE A 49 4.96 21.51 -22.01
N CYS A 50 3.93 20.89 -21.42
CA CYS A 50 4.10 19.98 -20.29
C CYS A 50 4.41 18.55 -20.76
N PHE A 51 5.39 17.92 -20.09
CA PHE A 51 5.58 16.49 -20.10
C PHE A 51 5.07 15.89 -18.79
N PHE A 52 4.37 14.78 -18.92
CA PHE A 52 3.85 13.98 -17.82
C PHE A 52 4.65 12.68 -17.81
N GLU A 53 5.41 12.45 -16.74
CA GLU A 53 6.15 11.21 -16.56
C GLU A 53 5.26 10.17 -15.89
N LYS A 54 5.34 8.92 -16.35
CA LYS A 54 4.76 7.79 -15.63
C LYS A 54 5.54 7.65 -14.34
N ALA A 55 4.84 7.69 -13.21
CA ALA A 55 5.48 7.55 -11.91
C ALA A 55 6.14 6.17 -11.80
N ALA A 56 7.46 6.14 -11.94
CA ALA A 56 8.24 4.92 -11.82
C ALA A 56 8.38 4.53 -10.35
N GLY A 57 7.96 3.32 -10.00
CA GLY A 57 8.01 2.85 -8.62
C GLY A 57 7.62 1.39 -8.52
N ASN A 58 8.03 0.75 -7.43
CA ASN A 58 7.47 -0.52 -7.02
C ASN A 58 6.63 -0.23 -5.79
N CYS A 59 5.35 0.12 -6.00
CA CYS A 59 4.44 0.35 -4.88
C CYS A 59 4.39 -0.91 -4.02
N GLU A 60 4.50 -0.75 -2.70
CA GLU A 60 4.40 -1.86 -1.75
C GLU A 60 3.13 -1.71 -0.89
N TYR A 61 2.65 -0.48 -0.73
CA TYR A 61 1.40 -0.19 -0.02
C TYR A 61 0.83 1.17 -0.43
N SER A 62 -0.48 1.33 -0.23
CA SER A 62 -1.21 2.57 -0.45
C SER A 62 -1.83 3.07 0.85
N ILE A 63 -1.92 4.40 1.01
CA ILE A 63 -2.70 5.03 2.08
C ILE A 63 -3.78 5.92 1.42
N PHE A 64 -5.03 5.76 1.86
CA PHE A 64 -6.16 6.58 1.45
C PHE A 64 -6.59 7.52 2.59
N SER A 65 -6.68 8.82 2.32
CA SER A 65 -7.12 9.82 3.30
C SER A 65 -8.64 10.00 3.32
N LEU A 66 -9.16 10.57 4.41
CA LEU A 66 -10.56 11.02 4.49
C LEU A 66 -10.86 12.22 3.58
N PHE A 67 -9.85 12.79 2.92
CA PHE A 67 -9.95 13.96 2.04
C PHE A 67 -9.75 13.59 0.56
N ASN A 68 -9.96 12.32 0.21
CA ASN A 68 -9.86 11.81 -1.17
C ASN A 68 -8.45 11.89 -1.77
N GLU A 69 -7.41 11.85 -0.94
CA GLU A 69 -6.03 11.73 -1.40
C GLU A 69 -5.57 10.28 -1.29
N CYS A 70 -4.91 9.79 -2.34
CA CYS A 70 -4.24 8.50 -2.37
C CYS A 70 -2.74 8.70 -2.41
N PHE A 71 -2.04 8.06 -1.48
CA PHE A 71 -0.57 8.06 -1.39
C PHE A 71 -0.08 6.67 -1.76
N LEU A 72 0.70 6.56 -2.83
CA LEU A 72 1.41 5.34 -3.16
C LEU A 72 2.81 5.37 -2.56
N LYS A 73 3.18 4.30 -1.87
CA LYS A 73 4.40 4.28 -1.06
C LYS A 73 5.15 2.96 -1.20
N SER A 74 6.46 3.04 -0.97
CA SER A 74 7.36 1.90 -0.82
C SER A 74 8.00 1.92 0.57
N SER A 75 8.71 0.85 0.92
CA SER A 75 9.48 0.73 2.16
C SER A 75 8.55 0.84 3.40
N PRO A 76 7.59 -0.07 3.61
CA PRO A 76 6.68 0.00 4.74
C PRO A 76 7.46 0.08 6.06
N PHE A 77 7.03 0.99 6.93
CA PHE A 77 7.63 1.38 8.20
C PHE A 77 9.00 2.08 8.12
N LYS A 78 9.63 2.14 6.95
CA LYS A 78 11.00 2.64 6.74
C LYS A 78 10.99 3.74 5.67
N GLY A 79 11.34 4.97 6.01
CA GLY A 79 11.43 6.01 4.97
C GLY A 79 11.39 7.41 5.55
N SER A 80 11.13 8.40 4.72
CA SER A 80 11.11 9.81 5.15
C SER A 80 9.71 10.40 5.34
N ASN A 81 8.66 9.76 4.82
CA ASN A 81 7.30 10.33 4.76
C ASN A 81 6.30 9.57 5.64
N GLY A 82 5.47 10.31 6.38
CA GLY A 82 4.48 9.75 7.32
C GLY A 82 5.07 9.36 8.67
N GLN A 83 4.23 8.80 9.53
CA GLN A 83 4.59 8.35 10.88
C GLN A 83 3.95 7.00 11.17
N ASN A 84 4.64 6.10 11.87
CA ASN A 84 4.05 4.82 12.30
C ASN A 84 3.15 5.08 13.51
N ARG A 85 1.87 5.42 13.28
CA ARG A 85 0.92 5.79 14.34
C ARG A 85 -0.53 5.59 13.92
N LEU A 86 -1.43 5.63 14.90
CA LEU A 86 -2.84 5.87 14.62
C LEU A 86 -3.04 7.28 14.09
N SER A 87 -3.96 7.42 13.14
CA SER A 87 -4.32 8.68 12.54
C SER A 87 -5.80 8.72 12.23
N ASN A 88 -6.46 9.81 12.61
CA ASN A 88 -7.83 10.10 12.21
C ASN A 88 -7.90 10.79 10.83
N TYR A 89 -6.77 11.06 10.19
CA TYR A 89 -6.71 11.64 8.84
C TYR A 89 -6.85 10.58 7.75
N PHE A 90 -6.38 9.36 8.03
CA PHE A 90 -6.34 8.28 7.06
C PHE A 90 -7.50 7.31 7.25
N ALA A 91 -8.25 7.08 6.17
CA ALA A 91 -9.31 6.11 6.15
C ALA A 91 -8.75 4.69 6.20
N GLN A 92 -7.69 4.44 5.42
CA GLN A 92 -7.17 3.11 5.20
C GLN A 92 -5.72 3.10 4.74
N VAL A 93 -4.96 2.10 5.19
CA VAL A 93 -3.70 1.66 4.60
C VAL A 93 -3.87 0.23 4.08
N CYS A 94 -3.37 -0.08 2.89
CA CYS A 94 -3.45 -1.40 2.28
C CYS A 94 -2.09 -1.84 1.78
N LEU A 95 -1.71 -3.09 2.05
CA LEU A 95 -0.59 -3.71 1.35
C LEU A 95 -1.00 -3.98 -0.10
N LYS A 96 -0.02 -3.86 -1.01
CA LYS A 96 -0.15 -4.29 -2.40
C LYS A 96 -0.58 -5.75 -2.46
N ARG A 97 -1.53 -6.07 -3.34
CA ARG A 97 -1.94 -7.46 -3.58
C ARG A 97 -0.81 -8.21 -4.26
N SER A 98 -0.32 -9.26 -3.61
CA SER A 98 0.64 -10.18 -4.23
C SER A 98 -0.10 -11.13 -5.18
N ASN A 99 0.33 -11.19 -6.45
CA ASN A 99 -0.14 -12.19 -7.41
C ASN A 99 0.52 -13.57 -7.19
N THR A 100 1.60 -13.64 -6.39
CA THR A 100 2.24 -14.88 -5.97
C THR A 100 1.80 -15.19 -4.55
N VAL A 101 0.82 -16.09 -4.41
CA VAL A 101 0.25 -16.47 -3.11
C VAL A 101 1.23 -17.41 -2.39
N THR A 102 2.25 -16.85 -1.72
CA THR A 102 3.10 -17.62 -0.80
C THR A 102 2.59 -17.56 0.64
N ARG A 103 1.91 -16.48 1.01
CA ARG A 103 1.21 -16.31 2.30
C ARG A 103 -0.03 -15.43 2.12
N SER A 104 -1.06 -15.67 2.92
CA SER A 104 -2.31 -14.88 2.95
C SER A 104 -2.64 -14.46 4.39
N ALA A 105 -3.60 -13.57 4.56
CA ALA A 105 -4.20 -13.24 5.86
C ALA A 105 -5.73 -13.22 5.73
N ASP A 106 -6.41 -13.26 6.87
CA ASP A 106 -7.87 -13.19 6.92
C ASP A 106 -8.39 -11.77 6.54
N PRO A 107 -9.67 -11.62 6.18
CA PRO A 107 -10.31 -10.30 6.05
C PRO A 107 -10.06 -9.40 7.26
N GLY A 108 -9.73 -8.13 7.01
CA GLY A 108 -9.39 -7.17 8.07
C GLY A 108 -7.98 -7.33 8.66
N CYS A 109 -7.18 -8.26 8.12
CA CYS A 109 -5.83 -8.56 8.61
C CYS A 109 -4.78 -8.36 7.52
N MET A 110 -3.53 -8.16 7.94
CA MET A 110 -2.36 -8.04 7.09
C MET A 110 -1.37 -9.17 7.35
N VAL A 111 -0.87 -9.76 6.27
CA VAL A 111 0.08 -10.87 6.32
C VAL A 111 1.50 -10.39 6.65
N GLY A 112 2.20 -11.08 7.55
CA GLY A 112 3.62 -10.82 7.83
C GLY A 112 3.92 -9.41 8.34
N VAL A 113 2.93 -8.69 8.85
CA VAL A 113 3.09 -7.36 9.45
C VAL A 113 3.18 -7.52 10.95
N ASP A 114 4.25 -7.00 11.53
CA ASP A 114 4.32 -6.77 12.97
C ASP A 114 4.20 -5.26 13.23
N ILE A 115 3.57 -4.90 14.34
CA ILE A 115 3.62 -3.53 14.86
C ILE A 115 3.83 -3.57 16.36
N ARG A 116 4.48 -2.53 16.88
CA ARG A 116 4.68 -2.38 18.31
C ARG A 116 3.37 -2.15 19.04
N GLY A 117 3.31 -2.59 20.29
CA GLY A 117 2.24 -2.28 21.24
C GLY A 117 2.38 -3.15 22.49
N TYR A 118 1.74 -2.73 23.58
CA TYR A 118 1.84 -3.46 24.84
C TYR A 118 1.18 -4.83 24.74
N ASP A 119 1.92 -5.86 25.16
CA ASP A 119 1.38 -7.21 25.30
C ASP A 119 0.47 -7.28 26.52
N LYS A 120 -0.83 -7.48 26.27
CA LYS A 120 -1.81 -7.71 27.34
C LYS A 120 -1.83 -9.16 27.79
N ALA A 121 -1.80 -10.06 26.82
CA ALA A 121 -1.87 -11.50 27.04
C ALA A 121 -1.30 -12.23 25.84
N VAL A 122 -0.90 -13.49 26.08
CA VAL A 122 -0.52 -14.43 25.03
C VAL A 122 -1.47 -15.63 25.11
N VAL A 123 -2.12 -15.94 24.00
CA VAL A 123 -2.87 -17.19 23.82
C VAL A 123 -1.99 -18.14 23.01
N TYR A 124 -1.44 -19.13 23.71
CA TYR A 124 -0.47 -20.05 23.12
C TYR A 124 -1.12 -21.04 22.16
N ALA A 125 -0.41 -21.37 21.09
CA ALA A 125 -0.75 -22.45 20.16
C ALA A 125 -2.20 -22.41 19.63
N THR A 126 -2.69 -21.24 19.22
CA THR A 126 -3.99 -21.11 18.56
C THR A 126 -4.04 -21.97 17.30
N ARG A 127 -5.11 -22.75 17.15
CA ARG A 127 -5.28 -23.71 16.05
C ARG A 127 -5.61 -23.01 14.73
N SER A 128 -6.11 -21.78 14.81
CA SER A 128 -6.49 -21.00 13.66
C SER A 128 -6.22 -19.51 13.84
N ARG A 129 -6.14 -18.82 12.71
CA ARG A 129 -6.11 -17.36 12.61
C ARG A 129 -7.32 -16.70 13.26
N GLU A 130 -8.50 -17.27 13.02
CA GLU A 130 -9.77 -16.79 13.56
C GLU A 130 -9.82 -16.89 15.08
N GLU A 131 -9.29 -17.97 15.67
CA GLU A 131 -9.23 -18.13 17.13
C GLU A 131 -8.43 -16.99 17.79
N CYS A 132 -7.30 -16.60 17.20
CA CYS A 132 -6.51 -15.47 17.68
C CYS A 132 -7.28 -14.14 17.57
N ARG A 133 -7.96 -13.93 16.44
CA ARG A 133 -8.78 -12.73 16.20
C ARG A 133 -9.92 -12.63 17.22
N LEU A 134 -10.67 -13.71 17.40
CA LEU A 134 -11.78 -13.78 18.35
C LEU A 134 -11.32 -13.60 19.80
N ALA A 135 -10.12 -14.08 20.15
CA ALA A 135 -9.56 -13.84 21.48
C ALA A 135 -9.34 -12.34 21.74
N CYS A 136 -8.85 -11.59 20.74
CA CYS A 136 -8.77 -10.13 20.86
C CYS A 136 -10.16 -9.49 20.90
N ASP A 137 -11.07 -9.90 20.02
CA ASP A 137 -12.43 -9.36 19.92
C ASP A 137 -13.16 -9.43 21.27
N ASN A 138 -13.01 -10.54 21.99
CA ASN A 138 -13.63 -10.79 23.29
C ASN A 138 -12.88 -10.16 24.48
N ASP A 139 -11.65 -9.67 24.31
CA ASP A 139 -10.92 -8.96 25.37
C ASP A 139 -11.21 -7.45 25.30
N PRO A 140 -11.83 -6.82 26.32
CA PRO A 140 -12.21 -5.41 26.28
C PRO A 140 -11.07 -4.41 26.08
N GLY A 141 -9.84 -4.75 26.46
CA GLY A 141 -8.68 -3.86 26.31
C GLY A 141 -7.78 -4.19 25.12
N CYS A 142 -7.99 -5.33 24.45
CA CYS A 142 -7.27 -5.64 23.22
C CYS A 142 -7.73 -4.70 22.11
N GLN A 143 -6.77 -4.10 21.40
CA GLN A 143 -7.00 -3.22 20.25
C GLN A 143 -6.59 -3.89 18.94
N PHE A 144 -5.62 -4.81 19.00
CA PHE A 144 -5.14 -5.57 17.87
C PHE A 144 -4.47 -6.88 18.32
N SER A 145 -4.40 -7.84 17.41
CA SER A 145 -3.72 -9.12 17.65
C SER A 145 -2.61 -9.33 16.64
N VAL A 146 -1.51 -9.92 17.09
CA VAL A 146 -0.44 -10.44 16.22
C VAL A 146 -0.33 -11.94 16.44
N ARG A 147 -0.61 -12.72 15.39
CA ARG A 147 -0.45 -14.18 15.41
C ARG A 147 0.88 -14.55 14.77
N GLN A 148 1.68 -15.35 15.47
CA GLN A 148 2.90 -15.92 14.95
C GLN A 148 2.64 -17.21 14.14
N LEU A 149 3.61 -17.62 13.33
CA LEU A 149 3.51 -18.81 12.48
C LEU A 149 3.45 -20.12 13.29
N ASP A 150 4.00 -20.13 14.51
CA ASP A 150 3.89 -21.25 15.45
C ASP A 150 2.51 -21.36 16.11
N GLY A 151 1.66 -20.35 15.93
CA GLY A 151 0.30 -20.27 16.46
C GLY A 151 0.16 -19.43 17.73
N ASP A 152 1.24 -18.90 18.29
CA ASP A 152 1.14 -18.00 19.43
C ASP A 152 0.44 -16.69 19.03
N CYS A 153 -0.52 -16.28 19.85
CA CYS A 153 -1.35 -15.11 19.60
C CYS A 153 -1.14 -14.07 20.68
N TYR A 154 -0.58 -12.94 20.28
CA TYR A 154 -0.33 -11.80 21.15
C TYR A 154 -1.51 -10.85 21.08
N LEU A 155 -2.24 -10.71 22.18
CA LEU A 155 -3.30 -9.72 22.33
C LEU A 155 -2.66 -8.42 22.79
N LYS A 156 -2.78 -7.37 21.98
CA LYS A 156 -2.03 -6.14 22.16
C LYS A 156 -2.92 -4.90 22.27
N SER A 157 -2.41 -3.88 22.93
CA SER A 157 -3.01 -2.56 23.05
C SER A 157 -2.04 -1.46 22.66
N GLU A 158 -2.57 -0.27 22.39
CA GLU A 158 -1.81 0.95 22.08
C GLU A 158 -0.85 0.73 20.89
N PRO A 159 -1.38 0.57 19.67
CA PRO A 159 -0.55 0.28 18.50
C PRO A 159 0.48 1.39 18.26
N PHE A 160 1.66 0.96 17.84
CA PHE A 160 2.89 1.73 17.67
C PHE A 160 3.53 2.28 18.96
N SER A 161 2.95 1.99 20.13
CA SER A 161 3.55 2.31 21.42
C SER A 161 4.44 1.17 21.91
N SER A 162 5.23 1.42 22.97
CA SER A 162 6.11 0.43 23.62
C SER A 162 7.29 -0.10 22.76
N THR A 163 8.01 -1.08 23.31
CA THR A 163 9.11 -1.80 22.67
C THR A 163 8.76 -3.25 22.30
N TYR A 164 7.56 -3.73 22.60
CA TYR A 164 7.14 -5.11 22.33
C TYR A 164 6.66 -5.25 20.89
N GLY A 165 7.22 -6.22 20.17
CA GLY A 165 7.07 -6.34 18.72
C GLY A 165 7.97 -5.37 17.95
N ASN A 166 7.76 -5.27 16.65
CA ASN A 166 8.56 -4.46 15.76
C ASN A 166 7.70 -3.80 14.69
N ASN A 167 7.97 -2.55 14.31
CA ASN A 167 7.24 -1.89 13.24
C ASN A 167 7.84 -2.33 11.90
N ASN A 168 7.41 -3.47 11.38
CA ASN A 168 7.97 -4.04 10.16
C ASN A 168 6.94 -4.81 9.32
N HIS A 169 7.31 -5.01 8.06
CA HIS A 169 6.62 -5.87 7.12
C HIS A 169 7.58 -6.97 6.67
N ASN A 170 7.04 -8.11 6.26
CA ASN A 170 7.77 -9.34 5.94
C ASN A 170 8.48 -9.95 7.17
N SER A 171 7.86 -9.88 8.35
CA SER A 171 8.35 -10.64 9.49
C SER A 171 8.30 -12.13 9.16
N SER A 172 9.43 -12.83 9.36
CA SER A 172 9.51 -14.28 9.18
C SER A 172 8.74 -15.05 10.25
N GLU A 173 8.35 -14.39 11.35
CA GLU A 173 7.71 -14.98 12.52
C GLU A 173 6.21 -14.72 12.54
N VAL A 174 5.73 -13.65 11.91
CA VAL A 174 4.32 -13.27 11.93
C VAL A 174 3.55 -13.93 10.80
N ASP A 175 2.46 -14.58 11.17
CA ASP A 175 1.43 -15.06 10.25
C ASP A 175 0.56 -13.89 9.79
N GLN A 176 -0.10 -13.24 10.76
CA GLN A 176 -0.94 -12.07 10.48
C GLN A 176 -1.07 -11.12 11.66
N LEU A 177 -1.38 -9.86 11.33
CA LEU A 177 -1.84 -8.85 12.25
C LEU A 177 -3.28 -8.45 11.91
N CYS A 178 -4.12 -8.32 12.92
CA CYS A 178 -5.51 -7.88 12.77
C CYS A 178 -5.80 -6.73 13.74
N LEU A 179 -6.34 -5.62 13.24
CA LEU A 179 -6.93 -4.60 14.10
C LEU A 179 -8.39 -4.94 14.36
N LYS A 180 -8.90 -4.65 15.55
CA LYS A 180 -10.35 -4.71 15.85
C LYS A 180 -11.23 -3.87 14.93
N ARG A 181 -10.66 -2.90 14.21
CA ARG A 181 -11.38 -1.92 13.38
C ARG A 181 -11.39 -2.27 11.88
N GLY A 182 -10.73 -3.34 11.46
CA GLY A 182 -10.57 -3.67 10.04
C GLY A 182 -11.61 -4.68 9.53
N THR A 183 -12.19 -4.44 8.36
CA THR A 183 -13.02 -5.41 7.63
C THR A 183 -12.41 -5.84 6.29
N ASP A 184 -11.52 -5.03 5.72
CA ASP A 184 -11.00 -5.23 4.38
C ASP A 184 -9.73 -6.09 4.36
N ARG A 185 -9.66 -7.09 3.47
CA ARG A 185 -8.50 -7.99 3.34
C ARG A 185 -7.23 -7.21 3.00
N GLY A 186 -6.18 -7.40 3.82
CA GLY A 186 -4.87 -6.80 3.60
C GLY A 186 -4.82 -5.29 3.88
N CYS A 187 -5.82 -4.76 4.58
CA CYS A 187 -5.94 -3.34 4.86
C CYS A 187 -6.28 -3.08 6.32
N LEU A 188 -5.86 -1.93 6.84
CA LEU A 188 -6.10 -1.46 8.19
C LEU A 188 -6.62 -0.03 8.15
N SER A 189 -7.59 0.29 9.00
CA SER A 189 -8.19 1.62 9.06
C SER A 189 -7.51 2.51 10.10
N GLY A 190 -7.50 3.82 9.86
CA GLY A 190 -7.07 4.81 10.86
C GLY A 190 -5.58 4.75 11.20
N ILE A 191 -4.74 4.41 10.21
CA ILE A 191 -3.30 4.25 10.40
C ILE A 191 -2.55 5.13 9.39
N ASP A 192 -1.55 5.85 9.91
CA ASP A 192 -0.45 6.39 9.14
C ASP A 192 0.72 5.39 9.20
N TRP A 193 1.33 5.11 8.06
CA TRP A 193 2.52 4.29 7.96
C TRP A 193 3.65 5.09 7.32
N ARG A 194 4.82 5.01 7.95
CA ARG A 194 6.03 5.62 7.43
C ARG A 194 6.53 4.84 6.21
N GLY A 195 7.05 5.56 5.23
CA GLY A 195 7.73 4.99 4.07
C GLY A 195 8.23 6.07 3.11
N ASP A 196 8.57 5.67 1.91
CA ASP A 196 8.96 6.58 0.84
C ASP A 196 7.77 6.82 -0.08
N THR A 197 7.38 8.07 -0.24
CA THR A 197 6.28 8.44 -1.13
C THR A 197 6.75 8.32 -2.58
N LEU A 198 6.01 7.55 -3.39
CA LEU A 198 6.22 7.47 -4.83
C LEU A 198 5.51 8.65 -5.50
N TYR A 199 4.20 8.77 -5.30
CA TYR A 199 3.40 9.93 -5.69
C TYR A 199 2.07 9.95 -4.95
N THR A 200 1.38 11.09 -5.08
CA THR A 200 0.05 11.34 -4.52
C THR A 200 -0.89 11.77 -5.64
N PHE A 201 -2.14 11.31 -5.60
CA PHE A 201 -3.20 11.73 -6.51
C PHE A 201 -4.55 11.76 -5.80
N ASN A 202 -5.54 12.41 -6.38
CA ASN A 202 -6.89 12.47 -5.81
C ASN A 202 -7.78 11.38 -6.40
N THR A 203 -8.54 10.70 -5.54
CA THR A 203 -9.57 9.73 -5.92
C THR A 203 -10.62 9.65 -4.82
N THR A 204 -11.86 9.35 -5.15
CA THR A 204 -12.94 9.17 -4.16
C THR A 204 -13.11 7.72 -3.73
N SER A 205 -12.26 6.81 -4.23
CA SER A 205 -12.40 5.36 -4.03
C SER A 205 -11.14 4.77 -3.40
N THR A 206 -11.31 4.13 -2.24
CA THR A 206 -10.29 3.30 -1.59
C THR A 206 -9.79 2.20 -2.52
N GLU A 207 -10.70 1.58 -3.28
CA GLU A 207 -10.35 0.51 -4.21
C GLU A 207 -9.57 1.02 -5.43
N ALA A 208 -9.90 2.22 -5.93
CA ALA A 208 -9.12 2.84 -7.01
C ALA A 208 -7.70 3.18 -6.52
N CYS A 209 -7.58 3.69 -5.29
CA CYS A 209 -6.28 3.95 -4.66
C CYS A 209 -5.44 2.66 -4.55
N ARG A 210 -6.06 1.57 -4.13
CA ARG A 210 -5.39 0.27 -4.00
C ARG A 210 -5.01 -0.33 -5.36
N THR A 211 -5.93 -0.31 -6.33
CA THR A 211 -5.70 -0.86 -7.67
C THR A 211 -4.55 -0.15 -8.38
N GLU A 212 -4.41 1.16 -8.18
CA GLU A 212 -3.27 1.91 -8.71
C GLU A 212 -1.94 1.38 -8.14
N CYS A 213 -1.86 1.09 -6.84
CA CYS A 213 -0.68 0.47 -6.24
C CYS A 213 -0.41 -0.94 -6.78
N ASP A 214 -1.47 -1.73 -6.98
CA ASP A 214 -1.37 -3.08 -7.55
C ASP A 214 -0.73 -3.03 -8.95
N GLY A 215 -1.11 -2.06 -9.78
CA GLY A 215 -0.55 -1.82 -11.11
C GLY A 215 0.82 -1.12 -11.13
N ASN A 216 1.23 -0.46 -10.05
CA ASN A 216 2.50 0.27 -9.99
C ASN A 216 3.69 -0.68 -9.68
N THR A 217 4.27 -1.24 -10.74
CA THR A 217 5.46 -2.12 -10.70
C THR A 217 6.67 -1.45 -11.36
N LYS A 218 7.88 -1.84 -10.91
CA LYS A 218 9.13 -1.50 -11.59
C LYS A 218 9.30 -2.23 -12.91
#